data_AF-A0A349EHI5-F1
#
_entry.id   AF-A0A349EHI5-F1
#
_cell.length_a   1.000
_cell.length_b   1.000
_cell.length_c   1.000
_cell.angle_alpha   90.00
_cell.angle_beta   90.00
_cell.angle_gamma   90.00
#
_symmetry.space_group_name_H-M   'P 1'
#
loop_
_entity.id
_entity.type
_entity.pdbx_description
1 polymer ?
#
loop_
_entity_poly.entity_id
_entity_poly.type
_entity_poly.pdbx_seq_one_letter_code
_entity_poly.pdbx_strand_id
1 'polypeptide(L)'
;MLTQLRIRDFAIVETLDLELAAGMTAVTGETGAGKSILVDAIGLLLGDRADSSAIRHGAERADISAVFDLDRLPVARTWLAERDLNGEGECHLRRVIAGNGRSRNYINGVPQPAQALRELGEWLVDIHGQHEHQSLLRRDAQRQLLDDYAGNAALVAEVAEHYRNWNRLRQALRDLRQASSERDARLDILRYHLKELAALNLVEGEIAELESEQRRLANASQLIDTGQRLLNQLSEGDEGTVADQLSHGLRELDTLSRLDARLTPIGELLNAALIQVQEASGELRGYVQALDLDPDHLAGVEQRLTAAHQLARKHRLDAGELPALQARFEAELDTLEHSETRLDDLQQAVKMARVGYQESADQLSARRTTAARELSERVSQALAELGMPGGRFAMILERLDKPTPGGLETVEFQVSANPGQPLRPLAKVASGG
;
A
#
# COMPACT_ATOMS: atom_id res chain seq x y z
N MET A 1 -9.19 17.10 39.95
CA MET A 1 -10.07 18.15 40.52
C MET A 1 -9.34 19.47 40.46
N LEU A 2 -10.00 20.57 40.08
CA LEU A 2 -9.44 21.91 40.17
C LEU A 2 -9.28 22.30 41.65
N THR A 3 -8.05 22.54 42.11
CA THR A 3 -7.73 22.88 43.51
C THR A 3 -7.41 24.36 43.69
N GLN A 4 -6.83 25.00 42.68
CA GLN A 4 -6.50 26.42 42.71
C GLN A 4 -6.69 27.08 41.35
N LEU A 5 -7.19 28.32 41.35
CA LEU A 5 -7.31 29.19 40.18
C LEU A 5 -6.75 30.58 40.52
N ARG A 6 -5.76 31.02 39.74
CA ARG A 6 -5.17 32.35 39.83
C ARG A 6 -5.38 33.10 38.54
N ILE A 7 -5.81 34.34 38.65
CA ILE A 7 -6.05 35.25 37.53
C ILE A 7 -5.38 36.57 37.83
N ARG A 8 -4.68 37.13 36.84
CA ARG A 8 -4.11 38.48 36.89
C ARG A 8 -4.40 39.22 35.60
N ASP A 9 -4.86 40.47 35.72
CA ASP A 9 -5.10 41.41 34.62
C ASP A 9 -6.02 40.88 33.51
N PHE A 10 -7.10 40.19 33.89
CA PHE A 10 -8.06 39.58 32.97
C PHE A 10 -9.46 40.20 33.14
N ALA A 11 -10.05 40.68 32.05
CA ALA A 11 -11.32 41.40 32.05
C ALA A 11 -11.34 42.54 33.10
N ILE A 12 -12.18 42.45 34.11
CA ILE A 12 -12.27 43.42 35.23
C ILE A 12 -11.48 42.98 36.47
N VAL A 13 -10.77 41.86 36.42
CA VAL A 13 -10.01 41.30 37.55
C VAL A 13 -8.56 41.76 37.46
N GLU A 14 -8.09 42.49 38.48
CA GLU A 14 -6.69 42.85 38.63
C GLU A 14 -5.89 41.67 39.18
N THR A 15 -6.34 41.06 40.28
CA THR A 15 -5.79 39.81 40.82
C THR A 15 -6.89 39.02 41.52
N LEU A 16 -6.90 37.70 41.29
CA LEU A 16 -7.72 36.72 41.99
C LEU A 16 -6.83 35.52 42.32
N ASP A 17 -6.93 35.04 43.56
CA ASP A 17 -6.40 33.75 43.99
C ASP A 17 -7.53 33.00 44.69
N LEU A 18 -7.97 31.90 44.11
CA LEU A 18 -9.10 31.11 44.57
C LEU A 18 -8.65 29.68 44.84
N GLU A 19 -8.82 29.23 46.07
CA GLU A 19 -8.65 27.84 46.47
C GLU A 19 -10.01 27.14 46.52
N LEU A 20 -10.10 25.96 45.92
CA LEU A 20 -11.32 25.18 45.78
C LEU A 20 -11.20 23.87 46.54
N ALA A 21 -12.22 23.58 47.36
CA ALA A 21 -12.35 22.32 48.08
C ALA A 21 -13.23 21.33 47.31
N ALA A 22 -13.09 20.05 47.62
CA ALA A 22 -13.86 19.00 46.98
C ALA A 22 -15.36 19.12 47.29
N GLY A 23 -16.20 18.88 46.28
CA GLY A 23 -17.66 18.91 46.42
C GLY A 23 -18.28 20.07 45.64
N MET A 24 -19.39 20.61 46.16
CA MET A 24 -20.15 21.67 45.51
C MET A 24 -19.65 23.05 45.96
N THR A 25 -19.16 23.85 45.01
CA THR A 25 -18.84 25.27 45.22
C THR A 25 -19.90 26.13 44.53
N ALA A 26 -20.53 27.05 45.26
CA ALA A 26 -21.50 27.99 44.73
C ALA A 26 -20.90 29.41 44.70
N VAL A 27 -20.81 30.00 43.51
CA VAL A 27 -20.37 31.40 43.33
C VAL A 27 -21.62 32.29 43.27
N THR A 28 -21.72 33.25 44.19
CA THR A 28 -22.86 34.18 44.29
C THR A 28 -22.39 35.64 44.19
N GLY A 29 -23.30 36.57 43.87
CA GLY A 29 -23.01 38.00 43.73
C GLY A 29 -24.16 38.78 43.10
N GLU A 30 -24.04 40.11 43.03
CA GLU A 30 -25.08 41.00 42.49
C GLU A 30 -25.15 41.00 40.95
N THR A 31 -24.02 40.81 40.26
CA THR A 31 -23.95 40.76 38.80
C THR A 31 -23.37 39.42 38.34
N GLY A 32 -23.91 38.86 37.27
CA GLY A 32 -23.44 37.58 36.69
C GLY A 32 -22.01 37.62 36.14
N ALA A 33 -21.38 38.80 36.11
CA ALA A 33 -20.04 39.02 35.56
C ALA A 33 -18.96 38.17 36.24
N GLY A 34 -18.99 38.04 37.58
CA GLY A 34 -17.98 37.26 38.32
C GLY A 34 -17.98 35.77 37.96
N LYS A 35 -19.17 35.19 37.73
CA LYS A 35 -19.31 33.80 37.30
C LYS A 35 -18.78 33.61 35.88
N SER A 36 -19.19 34.47 34.95
CA SER A 36 -18.73 34.40 33.56
C SER A 36 -17.22 34.52 33.46
N ILE A 37 -16.60 35.46 34.19
CA ILE A 37 -15.15 35.63 34.21
C ILE A 37 -14.41 34.37 34.65
N LEU A 38 -14.93 33.66 35.67
CA LEU A 38 -14.33 32.40 36.13
C LEU A 38 -14.42 31.30 35.06
N VAL A 39 -15.58 31.16 34.42
CA VAL A 39 -15.79 30.18 33.35
C VAL A 39 -14.91 30.49 32.15
N ASP A 40 -14.89 31.74 31.69
CA ASP A 40 -14.08 32.19 30.56
C ASP A 40 -12.58 31.98 30.83
N ALA A 41 -12.12 32.24 32.07
CA ALA A 41 -10.73 32.01 32.46
C ALA A 41 -10.35 30.53 32.43
N ILE A 42 -11.25 29.64 32.87
CA ILE A 42 -11.04 28.20 32.81
C ILE A 42 -11.07 27.72 31.35
N GLY A 43 -12.03 28.16 30.53
CA GLY A 43 -12.09 27.82 29.10
C GLY A 43 -10.81 28.22 28.36
N LEU A 44 -10.27 29.41 28.66
CA LEU A 44 -8.97 29.82 28.14
C LEU A 44 -7.81 28.93 28.62
N LEU A 45 -7.81 28.46 29.86
CA LEU A 45 -6.80 27.49 30.32
C LEU A 45 -6.91 26.13 29.61
N LEU A 46 -8.11 25.76 29.15
CA LEU A 46 -8.38 24.52 28.43
C LEU A 46 -8.19 24.66 26.90
N GLY A 47 -7.70 25.81 26.43
CA GLY A 47 -7.29 26.00 25.04
C GLY A 47 -8.29 26.71 24.14
N ASP A 48 -9.27 27.43 24.69
CA ASP A 48 -10.16 28.29 23.92
C ASP A 48 -9.41 29.42 23.20
N ARG A 49 -10.10 30.10 22.29
CA ARG A 49 -9.47 31.19 21.55
C ARG A 49 -9.28 32.40 22.46
N ALA A 50 -8.02 32.81 22.65
CA ALA A 50 -7.71 34.05 23.34
C ALA A 50 -7.87 35.24 22.39
N ASP A 51 -8.46 36.32 22.89
CA ASP A 51 -8.49 37.63 22.25
C ASP A 51 -7.81 38.66 23.18
N SER A 52 -7.12 39.62 22.58
CA SER A 52 -6.55 40.80 23.24
C SER A 52 -7.60 41.62 24.01
N SER A 53 -8.88 41.55 23.61
CA SER A 53 -10.01 42.15 24.33
C SER A 53 -10.23 41.59 25.74
N ALA A 54 -9.66 40.41 26.04
CA ALA A 54 -9.73 39.80 27.35
C ALA A 54 -8.73 40.39 28.37
N ILE A 55 -7.78 41.22 27.94
CA ILE A 55 -6.80 41.87 28.81
C ILE A 55 -7.46 43.07 29.50
N ARG A 56 -7.23 43.21 30.81
CA ARG A 56 -7.73 44.35 31.58
C ARG A 56 -7.23 45.67 30.98
N HIS A 57 -8.11 46.68 30.93
CA HIS A 57 -7.75 48.00 30.42
C HIS A 57 -6.56 48.59 31.20
N GLY A 58 -5.52 49.01 30.47
CA GLY A 58 -4.28 49.55 31.04
C GLY A 58 -3.20 48.52 31.36
N ALA A 59 -3.46 47.22 31.22
CA ALA A 59 -2.47 46.16 31.41
C ALA A 59 -1.81 45.72 30.09
N GLU A 60 -0.54 45.30 30.16
CA GLU A 60 0.22 44.82 28.99
C GLU A 60 -0.06 43.35 28.64
N ARG A 61 -0.49 42.56 29.63
CA ARG A 61 -0.75 41.12 29.50
C ARG A 61 -1.73 40.63 30.57
N ALA A 62 -2.43 39.53 30.27
CA ALA A 62 -3.18 38.73 31.24
C ALA A 62 -2.45 37.42 31.54
N ASP A 63 -2.52 36.96 32.79
CA ASP A 63 -1.91 35.71 33.26
C ASP A 63 -2.96 34.88 34.03
N ILE A 64 -3.23 33.68 33.55
CA ILE A 64 -4.21 32.77 34.12
C ILE A 64 -3.48 31.47 34.44
N SER A 65 -3.65 30.92 35.64
CA SER A 65 -3.10 29.62 36.00
C SER A 65 -4.03 28.83 36.90
N ALA A 66 -4.03 27.51 36.74
CA ALA A 66 -4.80 26.59 37.56
C ALA A 66 -3.96 25.38 37.98
N VAL A 67 -4.33 24.80 39.12
CA VAL A 67 -3.76 23.55 39.62
C VAL A 67 -4.85 22.49 39.67
N PHE A 68 -4.55 21.32 39.14
CA PHE A 68 -5.45 20.17 39.14
C PHE A 68 -4.82 18.99 39.87
N ASP A 69 -5.53 18.46 40.86
CA ASP A 69 -5.26 17.15 41.43
C ASP A 69 -5.64 16.04 40.43
N LEU A 70 -4.71 15.12 40.15
CA LEU A 70 -4.92 14.03 39.20
C LEU A 70 -5.19 12.67 39.85
N ASP A 71 -5.35 12.56 41.18
CA ASP A 71 -5.45 11.27 41.90
C ASP A 71 -6.53 10.34 41.34
N ARG A 72 -7.64 10.92 40.86
CA ARG A 72 -8.77 10.19 40.28
C ARG A 72 -8.82 10.22 38.75
N LEU A 73 -7.74 10.66 38.09
CA LEU A 73 -7.68 10.84 36.63
C LEU A 73 -6.49 10.08 36.02
N PRO A 74 -6.50 8.74 36.04
CA PRO A 74 -5.37 7.92 35.56
C PRO A 74 -5.07 8.15 34.06
N VAL A 75 -6.09 8.41 33.24
CA VAL A 75 -5.92 8.69 31.79
C VAL A 75 -5.10 9.96 31.57
N ALA A 76 -5.40 11.03 32.31
CA ALA A 76 -4.64 12.28 32.24
C ALA A 76 -3.19 12.11 32.72
N ARG A 77 -2.96 11.28 33.75
CA ARG A 77 -1.60 10.95 34.22
C ARG A 77 -0.79 10.24 33.15
N THR A 78 -1.36 9.23 32.50
CA THR A 78 -0.69 8.49 31.43
C THR A 78 -0.37 9.42 30.25
N TRP A 79 -1.32 10.25 29.83
CA TRP A 79 -1.12 11.19 28.72
C TRP A 79 0.02 12.19 29.00
N LEU A 80 0.14 12.68 30.25
CA LEU A 80 1.24 13.56 30.66
C LEU A 80 2.57 12.80 30.67
N ALA A 81 2.61 11.56 31.18
CA ALA A 81 3.82 10.74 31.23
C ALA A 81 4.36 10.39 29.83
N GLU A 82 3.48 10.07 28.88
CA GLU A 82 3.84 9.79 27.48
C GLU A 82 4.48 11.00 26.76
N ARG A 83 4.31 12.21 27.31
CA ARG A 83 4.79 13.46 26.72
C ARG A 83 5.90 14.12 27.55
N ASP A 84 6.41 13.42 28.57
CA ASP A 84 7.40 13.94 29.53
C ASP A 84 6.94 15.23 30.24
N LEU A 85 5.63 15.33 30.55
CA LEU A 85 4.99 16.46 31.23
C LEU A 85 4.47 16.11 32.63
N ASN A 86 4.95 15.02 33.22
CA ASN A 86 4.51 14.52 34.52
C ASN A 86 4.88 15.47 35.68
N GLY A 87 3.98 15.58 36.66
CA GLY A 87 4.19 16.28 37.94
C GLY A 87 4.05 15.34 39.13
N GLU A 88 4.20 15.87 40.35
CA GLU A 88 4.04 15.13 41.62
C GLU A 88 2.56 14.88 41.97
N GLY A 89 1.80 14.23 41.08
CA GLY A 89 0.37 13.96 41.27
C GLY A 89 -0.57 15.11 40.91
N GLU A 90 -0.02 16.30 40.63
CA GLU A 90 -0.74 17.50 40.20
C GLU A 90 -0.41 17.90 38.74
N CYS A 91 -1.29 18.69 38.15
CA CYS A 91 -1.10 19.35 36.86
C CYS A 91 -1.29 20.87 36.99
N HIS A 92 -0.26 21.62 36.65
CA HIS A 92 -0.27 23.08 36.60
C HIS A 92 -0.48 23.53 35.15
N LEU A 93 -1.63 24.16 34.89
CA LEU A 93 -1.90 24.83 33.62
C LEU A 93 -1.66 26.32 33.79
N ARG A 94 -0.98 26.95 32.81
CA ARG A 94 -0.83 28.40 32.78
C ARG A 94 -0.94 28.93 31.36
N ARG A 95 -1.64 30.05 31.21
CA ARG A 95 -1.78 30.76 29.95
C ARG A 95 -1.47 32.24 30.13
N VAL A 96 -0.62 32.77 29.26
CA VAL A 96 -0.26 34.20 29.22
C VAL A 96 -0.72 34.77 27.89
N ILE A 97 -1.52 35.84 27.93
CA ILE A 97 -2.05 36.55 26.75
C ILE A 97 -1.43 37.94 26.72
N ALA A 98 -0.69 38.27 25.66
CA ALA A 98 -0.05 39.57 25.50
C ALA A 98 -0.91 40.53 24.66
N GLY A 99 -0.77 41.84 24.87
CA GLY A 99 -1.52 42.89 24.15
C GLY A 99 -1.36 42.87 22.63
N ASN A 100 -0.32 42.22 22.10
CA ASN A 100 -0.13 41.99 20.66
C ASN A 100 -0.90 40.78 20.10
N GLY A 101 -1.81 40.19 20.89
CA GLY A 101 -2.63 39.04 20.51
C GLY A 101 -1.91 37.68 20.58
N ARG A 102 -0.62 37.63 20.96
CA ARG A 102 0.10 36.37 21.16
C ARG A 102 -0.30 35.75 22.48
N SER A 103 -0.64 34.46 22.46
CA SER A 103 -0.83 33.66 23.68
C SER A 103 0.25 32.58 23.80
N ARG A 104 0.68 32.30 25.04
CA ARG A 104 1.60 31.22 25.38
C ARG A 104 0.95 30.33 26.42
N ASN A 105 1.05 29.02 26.22
CA ASN A 105 0.45 28.03 27.11
C ASN A 105 1.56 27.17 27.72
N TYR A 106 1.34 26.74 28.95
CA TYR A 106 2.28 25.94 29.71
C TYR A 106 1.53 24.81 30.42
N ILE A 107 2.11 23.62 30.39
CA ILE A 107 1.71 22.46 31.19
C ILE A 107 2.91 22.09 32.05
N ASN A 108 2.77 22.10 33.37
CA ASN A 108 3.85 21.83 34.32
C ASN A 108 5.14 22.63 34.03
N GLY A 109 4.98 23.89 33.62
CA GLY A 109 6.08 24.81 33.32
C GLY A 109 6.67 24.68 31.92
N VAL A 110 6.29 23.65 31.14
CA VAL A 110 6.78 23.42 29.78
C VAL A 110 5.85 24.08 28.75
N PRO A 111 6.35 24.88 27.78
CA PRO A 111 5.53 25.48 26.74
C PRO A 111 4.84 24.43 25.87
N GLN A 112 3.54 24.60 25.61
CA GLN A 112 2.73 23.65 24.83
C GLN A 112 1.80 24.36 23.82
N PRO A 113 1.44 23.70 22.70
CA PRO A 113 0.45 24.24 21.79
C PRO A 113 -0.95 24.24 22.42
N ALA A 114 -1.84 25.13 21.96
CA ALA A 114 -3.22 25.21 22.48
C ALA A 114 -4.01 23.90 22.31
N GLN A 115 -3.68 23.10 21.29
CA GLN A 115 -4.30 21.78 21.07
C GLN A 115 -4.00 20.80 22.22
N ALA A 116 -2.78 20.83 22.78
CA ALA A 116 -2.41 19.97 23.90
C ALA A 116 -3.22 20.29 25.15
N LEU A 117 -3.53 21.58 25.39
CA LEU A 117 -4.45 21.99 26.45
C LEU A 117 -5.87 21.48 26.22
N ARG A 118 -6.36 21.49 24.97
CA ARG A 118 -7.70 20.97 24.64
C ARG A 118 -7.80 19.47 24.89
N GLU A 119 -6.84 18.71 24.37
CA GLU A 119 -6.78 17.25 24.57
C GLU A 119 -6.78 16.89 26.05
N LEU A 120 -5.91 17.54 26.84
CA LEU A 120 -5.85 17.32 28.27
C LEU A 120 -7.11 17.82 28.99
N GLY A 121 -7.66 18.95 28.54
CA GLY A 121 -8.83 19.60 29.10
C GLY A 121 -10.09 18.73 29.06
N GLU A 122 -10.24 17.89 28.04
CA GLU A 122 -11.35 16.92 27.90
C GLU A 122 -11.47 15.96 29.11
N TRP A 123 -10.37 15.71 29.83
CA TRP A 123 -10.37 14.87 31.04
C TRP A 123 -10.38 15.66 32.35
N LEU A 124 -9.98 16.93 32.32
CA LEU A 124 -9.80 17.74 33.54
C LEU A 124 -11.08 18.46 33.98
N VAL A 125 -11.86 19.00 33.03
CA VAL A 125 -13.02 19.85 33.30
C VAL A 125 -14.09 19.60 32.24
N ASP A 126 -15.35 19.56 32.67
CA ASP A 126 -16.52 19.54 31.79
C ASP A 126 -17.38 20.80 32.03
N ILE A 127 -17.36 21.75 31.08
CA ILE A 127 -18.05 23.04 31.21
C ILE A 127 -19.40 22.98 30.50
N HIS A 128 -20.47 23.29 31.22
CA HIS A 128 -21.83 23.31 30.70
C HIS A 128 -22.31 24.76 30.52
N GLY A 129 -22.39 25.23 29.27
CA GLY A 129 -22.76 26.61 28.91
C GLY A 129 -23.13 26.79 27.44
N GLN A 130 -23.36 28.04 27.01
CA GLN A 130 -23.89 28.37 25.68
C GLN A 130 -22.92 28.13 24.50
N HIS A 131 -21.61 27.91 24.73
CA HIS A 131 -20.61 27.88 23.65
C HIS A 131 -19.49 26.81 23.75
N GLU A 132 -19.55 25.81 24.64
CA GLU A 132 -18.36 25.00 24.97
C GLU A 132 -18.57 23.47 25.01
N HIS A 133 -17.45 22.73 24.94
CA HIS A 133 -17.26 21.29 24.72
C HIS A 133 -18.15 20.36 25.55
N GLN A 134 -19.41 20.22 25.17
CA GLN A 134 -20.31 19.27 25.81
C GLN A 134 -19.92 17.83 25.41
N SER A 135 -19.23 17.12 26.31
CA SER A 135 -18.95 15.69 26.19
C SER A 135 -20.24 14.91 25.87
N LEU A 136 -21.36 15.32 26.48
CA LEU A 136 -22.72 14.83 26.25
C LEU A 136 -23.23 14.95 24.80
N LEU A 137 -22.61 15.73 23.92
CA LEU A 137 -22.98 15.82 22.50
C LEU A 137 -22.23 14.80 21.63
N ARG A 138 -21.14 14.20 22.14
CA ARG A 138 -20.35 13.21 21.40
C ARG A 138 -21.02 11.84 21.50
N ARG A 139 -21.32 11.23 20.35
CA ARG A 139 -21.96 9.90 20.27
C ARG A 139 -21.19 8.81 21.03
N ASP A 140 -19.86 8.85 21.03
CA ASP A 140 -19.04 7.90 21.80
C ASP A 140 -19.21 8.06 23.31
N ALA A 141 -19.29 9.29 23.81
CA ALA A 141 -19.54 9.57 25.22
C ALA A 141 -20.97 9.19 25.62
N GLN A 142 -21.96 9.46 24.76
CA GLN A 142 -23.35 9.03 24.95
C GLN A 142 -23.46 7.50 25.04
N ARG A 143 -22.75 6.77 24.18
CA ARG A 143 -22.66 5.30 24.24
C ARG A 143 -22.03 4.85 25.56
N GLN A 144 -20.91 5.44 25.96
CA GLN A 144 -20.23 5.10 27.20
C GLN A 144 -21.14 5.32 28.42
N LEU A 145 -21.86 6.44 28.48
CA LEU A 145 -22.82 6.73 29.56
C LEU A 145 -23.92 5.67 29.66
N LEU A 146 -24.46 5.24 28.51
CA LEU A 146 -25.45 4.17 28.48
C LEU A 146 -24.86 2.83 28.94
N ASP A 147 -23.65 2.50 28.52
CA ASP A 147 -22.97 1.26 28.92
C ASP A 147 -22.60 1.24 30.40
N ASP A 148 -22.16 2.37 30.95
CA ASP A 148 -21.85 2.53 32.37
C ASP A 148 -23.12 2.37 33.22
N TYR A 149 -24.23 3.00 32.81
CA TYR A 149 -25.53 2.82 33.46
C TYR A 149 -26.00 1.36 33.41
N ALA A 150 -25.82 0.69 32.28
CA ALA A 150 -26.23 -0.70 32.08
C ALA A 150 -25.27 -1.73 32.70
N GLY A 151 -24.12 -1.31 33.24
CA GLY A 151 -23.09 -2.22 33.75
C GLY A 151 -22.46 -3.10 32.67
N ASN A 152 -22.36 -2.60 31.43
CA ASN A 152 -21.92 -3.36 30.27
C ASN A 152 -20.40 -3.43 30.08
N ALA A 153 -19.59 -2.84 30.97
CA ALA A 153 -18.14 -2.70 30.80
C ALA A 153 -17.42 -4.01 30.37
N ALA A 154 -17.76 -5.14 31.02
CA ALA A 154 -17.18 -6.44 30.67
C ALA A 154 -17.60 -6.92 29.26
N LEU A 155 -18.87 -6.76 28.91
CA LEU A 155 -19.41 -7.18 27.62
C LEU A 155 -18.90 -6.29 26.47
N VAL A 156 -18.72 -4.99 26.71
CA VAL A 156 -18.08 -4.07 25.76
C VAL A 156 -16.64 -4.51 25.49
N ALA A 157 -15.88 -4.86 26.53
CA ALA A 157 -14.52 -5.35 26.38
C ALA A 157 -14.46 -6.67 25.59
N GLU A 158 -15.39 -7.59 25.86
CA GLU A 158 -15.53 -8.87 25.15
C GLU A 158 -15.84 -8.67 23.65
N VAL A 159 -16.81 -7.83 23.31
CA VAL A 159 -17.14 -7.48 21.92
C VAL A 159 -15.92 -6.88 21.21
N ALA A 160 -15.19 -6.00 21.87
CA ALA A 160 -13.97 -5.40 21.32
C ALA A 160 -12.85 -6.42 21.09
N GLU A 161 -12.67 -7.41 21.98
CA GLU A 161 -11.73 -8.53 21.80
C GLU A 161 -12.15 -9.44 20.63
N HIS A 162 -13.42 -9.85 20.57
CA HIS A 162 -13.93 -10.67 19.46
C HIS A 162 -13.77 -9.96 18.12
N TYR A 163 -14.04 -8.65 18.06
CA TYR A 163 -13.84 -7.84 16.86
C TYR A 163 -12.36 -7.80 16.44
N ARG A 164 -11.44 -7.57 17.38
CA ARG A 164 -9.99 -7.55 17.12
C ARG A 164 -9.51 -8.90 16.60
N ASN A 165 -9.92 -10.00 17.23
CA ASN A 165 -9.57 -11.34 16.79
C ASN A 165 -10.10 -11.65 15.38
N TRP A 166 -11.37 -11.33 15.11
CA TRP A 166 -11.99 -11.53 13.81
C TRP A 166 -11.26 -10.73 12.71
N ASN A 167 -10.95 -9.45 12.95
CA ASN A 167 -10.22 -8.63 11.98
C ASN A 167 -8.79 -9.12 11.74
N ARG A 168 -8.09 -9.58 12.79
CA ARG A 168 -6.76 -10.18 12.66
C ARG A 168 -6.79 -11.41 11.75
N LEU A 169 -7.71 -12.34 11.98
CA LEU A 169 -7.87 -13.54 11.15
C LEU A 169 -8.29 -13.18 9.72
N ARG A 170 -9.15 -12.19 9.54
CA ARG A 170 -9.57 -11.71 8.21
C ARG A 170 -8.44 -11.03 7.45
N GLN A 171 -7.52 -10.34 8.14
CA GLN A 171 -6.31 -9.81 7.51
C GLN A 171 -5.39 -10.96 7.10
N ALA A 172 -5.09 -11.89 7.99
CA ALA A 172 -4.27 -13.06 7.69
C ALA A 172 -4.81 -13.88 6.51
N LEU A 173 -6.13 -14.05 6.41
CA LEU A 173 -6.77 -14.76 5.29
C LEU A 173 -6.60 -14.01 3.97
N ARG A 174 -6.68 -12.67 3.99
CA ARG A 174 -6.45 -11.85 2.79
C ARG A 174 -5.00 -11.97 2.33
N ASP A 175 -4.06 -11.85 3.26
CA ASP A 175 -2.64 -11.94 2.96
C ASP A 175 -2.28 -13.33 2.40
N LEU A 176 -2.82 -14.40 3.00
CA LEU A 176 -2.61 -15.77 2.52
C LEU A 176 -3.24 -16.01 1.14
N ARG A 177 -4.44 -15.48 0.87
CA ARG A 177 -5.08 -15.59 -0.45
C ARG A 177 -4.32 -14.84 -1.53
N GLN A 178 -3.80 -13.65 -1.21
CA GLN A 178 -2.97 -12.89 -2.15
C GLN A 178 -1.69 -13.65 -2.45
N ALA A 179 -0.99 -14.14 -1.42
CA ALA A 179 0.20 -14.96 -1.59
C ALA A 179 -0.10 -16.25 -2.37
N SER A 180 -1.28 -16.85 -2.21
CA SER A 180 -1.72 -18.01 -3.01
C SER A 180 -1.95 -17.66 -4.46
N SER A 181 -2.68 -16.58 -4.74
CA SER A 181 -2.94 -16.14 -6.13
C SER A 181 -1.64 -15.78 -6.86
N GLU A 182 -0.69 -15.14 -6.19
CA GLU A 182 0.63 -14.83 -6.76
C GLU A 182 1.42 -16.13 -7.01
N ARG A 183 1.32 -17.11 -6.10
CA ARG A 183 1.92 -18.44 -6.27
C ARG A 183 1.32 -19.20 -7.44
N ASP A 184 0.00 -19.25 -7.56
CA ASP A 184 -0.69 -19.98 -8.64
C ASP A 184 -0.35 -19.39 -10.01
N ALA A 185 -0.35 -18.06 -10.12
CA ALA A 185 0.10 -17.37 -11.33
C ALA A 185 1.57 -17.70 -11.66
N ARG A 186 2.43 -17.81 -10.63
CA ARG A 186 3.84 -18.20 -10.81
C ARG A 186 3.97 -19.65 -11.25
N LEU A 187 3.19 -20.58 -10.66
CA LEU A 187 3.14 -21.99 -11.05
C LEU A 187 2.72 -22.14 -12.52
N ASP A 188 1.70 -21.41 -12.97
CA ASP A 188 1.24 -21.46 -14.37
C ASP A 188 2.31 -20.97 -15.35
N ILE A 189 3.00 -19.87 -15.01
CA ILE A 189 4.12 -19.34 -15.81
C ILE A 189 5.26 -20.35 -15.87
N LEU A 190 5.65 -20.93 -14.72
CA LEU A 190 6.73 -21.93 -14.66
C LEU A 190 6.39 -23.18 -15.48
N ARG A 191 5.18 -23.72 -15.34
CA ARG A 191 4.70 -24.88 -16.10
C ARG A 191 4.69 -24.60 -17.61
N TYR A 192 4.26 -23.42 -18.01
CA TYR A 192 4.26 -23.01 -19.41
C TYR A 192 5.70 -22.95 -19.97
N HIS A 193 6.63 -22.31 -19.26
CA HIS A 193 8.02 -22.21 -19.69
C HIS A 193 8.74 -23.56 -19.70
N LEU A 194 8.53 -24.40 -18.68
CA LEU A 194 9.08 -25.74 -18.62
C LEU A 194 8.58 -26.60 -19.78
N LYS A 195 7.32 -26.46 -20.19
CA LYS A 195 6.78 -27.16 -21.36
C LYS A 195 7.49 -26.74 -22.66
N GLU A 196 7.81 -25.46 -22.83
CA GLU A 196 8.57 -24.98 -23.99
C GLU A 196 10.02 -25.49 -23.98
N LEU A 197 10.69 -25.42 -22.84
CA LEU A 197 12.06 -25.92 -22.66
C LEU A 197 12.16 -27.43 -22.88
N ALA A 198 11.22 -28.19 -22.30
CA ALA A 198 11.14 -29.65 -22.48
C ALA A 198 10.82 -30.05 -23.92
N ALA A 199 10.06 -29.23 -24.67
CA ALA A 199 9.80 -29.48 -26.08
C ALA A 199 11.06 -29.26 -26.94
N LEU A 200 11.91 -28.28 -26.57
CA LEU A 200 13.21 -28.11 -27.20
C LEU A 200 14.16 -29.26 -26.80
N ASN A 201 14.13 -29.71 -25.54
CA ASN A 201 14.98 -30.79 -25.02
C ASN A 201 16.46 -30.60 -25.40
N LEU A 202 16.98 -29.39 -25.14
CA LEU A 202 18.36 -29.03 -25.45
C LEU A 202 19.29 -29.62 -24.38
N VAL A 203 20.34 -30.30 -24.80
CA VAL A 203 21.34 -30.88 -23.88
C VAL A 203 22.48 -29.89 -23.64
N GLU A 204 23.10 -29.98 -22.47
CA GLU A 204 24.30 -29.21 -22.15
C GLU A 204 25.42 -29.48 -23.17
N GLY A 205 26.01 -28.41 -23.71
CA GLY A 205 27.05 -28.50 -24.73
C GLY A 205 26.55 -28.63 -26.19
N GLU A 206 25.27 -28.98 -26.41
CA GLU A 206 24.71 -29.24 -27.76
C GLU A 206 24.88 -28.04 -28.71
N ILE A 207 24.70 -26.80 -28.21
CA ILE A 207 24.85 -25.59 -29.03
C ILE A 207 26.26 -25.42 -29.58
N ALA A 208 27.29 -25.65 -28.76
CA ALA A 208 28.67 -25.51 -29.19
C ALA A 208 29.03 -26.55 -30.27
N GLU A 209 28.49 -27.77 -30.13
CA GLU A 209 28.64 -28.84 -31.12
C GLU A 209 27.94 -28.47 -32.43
N LEU A 210 26.69 -28.02 -32.38
CA LEU A 210 25.92 -27.60 -33.55
C LEU A 210 26.55 -26.41 -34.27
N GLU A 211 27.06 -25.41 -33.56
CA GLU A 211 27.77 -24.26 -34.17
C GLU A 211 29.09 -24.67 -34.83
N SER A 212 29.81 -25.63 -34.24
CA SER A 212 31.00 -26.21 -34.87
C SER A 212 30.64 -26.95 -36.15
N GLU A 213 29.57 -27.75 -36.11
CA GLU A 213 29.10 -28.53 -37.23
C GLU A 213 28.54 -27.64 -38.36
N GLN A 214 27.76 -26.63 -38.04
CA GLN A 214 27.24 -25.64 -38.99
C GLN A 214 28.39 -24.97 -39.75
N ARG A 215 29.44 -24.51 -39.04
CA ARG A 215 30.61 -23.88 -39.68
C ARG A 215 31.30 -24.83 -40.67
N ARG A 216 31.46 -26.11 -40.29
CA ARG A 216 32.08 -27.12 -41.16
C ARG A 216 31.25 -27.33 -42.44
N LEU A 217 29.94 -27.55 -42.29
CA LEU A 217 29.03 -27.81 -43.41
C LEU A 217 28.84 -26.57 -44.31
N ALA A 218 28.72 -25.38 -43.72
CA ALA A 218 28.61 -24.12 -44.49
C ALA A 218 29.85 -23.85 -45.34
N ASN A 219 31.05 -24.09 -44.79
CA ASN A 219 32.30 -23.97 -45.55
C ASN A 219 32.34 -24.96 -46.72
N ALA A 220 31.96 -26.22 -46.51
CA ALA A 220 31.89 -27.22 -47.56
C ALA A 220 30.88 -26.83 -48.66
N SER A 221 29.70 -26.34 -48.28
CA SER A 221 28.67 -25.84 -49.21
C SER A 221 29.18 -24.67 -50.06
N GLN A 222 29.86 -23.70 -49.43
CA GLN A 222 30.45 -22.57 -50.14
C GLN A 222 31.54 -23.00 -51.12
N LEU A 223 32.38 -23.97 -50.76
CA LEU A 223 33.41 -24.52 -51.63
C LEU A 223 32.81 -25.22 -52.85
N ILE A 224 31.76 -26.02 -52.65
CA ILE A 224 31.05 -26.73 -53.73
C ILE A 224 30.39 -25.72 -54.68
N ASP A 225 29.59 -24.78 -54.17
CA ASP A 225 28.86 -23.80 -55.01
C ASP A 225 29.83 -22.90 -55.79
N THR A 226 30.89 -22.42 -55.14
CA THR A 226 31.92 -21.60 -55.81
C THR A 226 32.66 -22.42 -56.86
N GLY A 227 33.02 -23.66 -56.54
CA GLY A 227 33.70 -24.59 -57.45
C GLY A 227 32.85 -24.92 -58.69
N GLN A 228 31.57 -25.25 -58.52
CA GLN A 228 30.63 -25.50 -59.61
C GLN A 228 30.45 -24.26 -60.50
N ARG A 229 30.34 -23.07 -59.89
CA ARG A 229 30.23 -21.82 -60.64
C ARG A 229 31.48 -21.54 -61.48
N LEU A 230 32.67 -21.80 -60.94
CA LEU A 230 33.94 -21.70 -61.67
C LEU A 230 34.01 -22.73 -62.81
N LEU A 231 33.62 -23.99 -62.58
CA LEU A 231 33.57 -25.03 -63.61
C LEU A 231 32.67 -24.62 -64.79
N ASN A 232 31.49 -24.07 -64.50
CA ASN A 232 30.58 -23.55 -65.52
C ASN A 232 31.20 -22.39 -66.32
N GLN A 233 31.98 -21.52 -65.70
CA GLN A 233 32.66 -20.42 -66.39
C GLN A 233 33.85 -20.89 -67.24
N LEU A 234 34.61 -21.88 -66.75
CA LEU A 234 35.84 -22.33 -67.38
C LEU A 234 35.58 -23.29 -68.54
N SER A 235 34.64 -24.24 -68.39
CA SER A 235 34.50 -25.35 -69.35
C SER A 235 33.14 -26.05 -69.44
N GLU A 236 32.24 -25.92 -68.46
CA GLU A 236 31.00 -26.72 -68.38
C GLU A 236 29.72 -25.94 -68.76
N GLY A 237 29.81 -24.62 -68.92
CA GLY A 237 28.67 -23.79 -69.31
C GLY A 237 28.25 -23.99 -70.77
N ASP A 238 26.96 -23.75 -71.04
CA ASP A 238 26.37 -24.01 -72.37
C ASP A 238 26.89 -23.08 -73.48
N GLU A 239 27.28 -21.85 -73.16
CA GLU A 239 27.87 -20.90 -74.11
C GLU A 239 28.91 -19.99 -73.46
N GLY A 240 29.95 -19.65 -74.24
CA GLY A 240 30.88 -18.57 -73.89
C GLY A 240 31.86 -18.92 -72.77
N THR A 241 32.15 -20.20 -72.53
CA THR A 241 33.17 -20.61 -71.56
C THR A 241 34.55 -20.11 -71.96
N VAL A 242 35.46 -19.96 -71.00
CA VAL A 242 36.85 -19.54 -71.28
C VAL A 242 37.52 -20.51 -72.25
N ALA A 243 37.29 -21.82 -72.08
CA ALA A 243 37.81 -22.84 -72.99
C ALA A 243 37.26 -22.69 -74.42
N ASP A 244 35.97 -22.39 -74.59
CA ASP A 244 35.37 -22.18 -75.90
C ASP A 244 35.89 -20.92 -76.59
N GLN A 245 36.03 -19.83 -75.83
CA GLN A 245 36.57 -18.55 -76.33
C GLN A 245 38.03 -18.71 -76.79
N LEU A 246 38.86 -19.41 -76.02
CA LEU A 246 40.24 -19.73 -76.39
C LEU A 246 40.29 -20.63 -77.63
N SER A 247 39.43 -21.66 -77.69
CA SER A 247 39.32 -22.56 -78.85
C SER A 247 38.85 -21.84 -80.12
N HIS A 248 37.96 -20.85 -79.98
CA HIS A 248 37.55 -19.99 -81.10
C HIS A 248 38.71 -19.10 -81.57
N GLY A 249 39.38 -18.40 -80.65
CA GLY A 249 40.53 -17.54 -80.98
C GLY A 249 41.66 -18.32 -81.65
N LEU A 250 41.92 -19.55 -81.23
CA LEU A 250 42.90 -20.44 -81.86
C LEU A 250 42.54 -20.80 -83.32
N ARG A 251 41.26 -21.04 -83.60
CA ARG A 251 40.78 -21.32 -84.97
C ARG A 251 40.95 -20.11 -85.89
N GLU A 252 40.65 -18.91 -85.38
CA GLU A 252 40.89 -17.67 -86.13
C GLU A 252 42.39 -17.44 -86.36
N LEU A 253 43.21 -17.64 -85.32
CA LEU A 253 44.65 -17.41 -85.43
C LEU A 253 45.37 -18.42 -86.33
N ASP A 254 44.87 -19.66 -86.44
CA ASP A 254 45.37 -20.63 -87.44
C ASP A 254 45.20 -20.10 -88.87
N THR A 255 44.04 -19.48 -89.18
CA THR A 255 43.83 -18.88 -90.50
C THR A 255 44.75 -17.69 -90.78
N LEU A 256 45.05 -16.88 -89.76
CA LEU A 256 45.96 -15.73 -89.87
C LEU A 256 47.44 -16.15 -89.93
N SER A 257 47.82 -17.21 -89.21
CA SER A 257 49.21 -17.71 -89.20
C SER A 257 49.63 -18.28 -90.56
N ARG A 258 48.67 -18.71 -91.38
CA ARG A 258 48.90 -19.07 -92.80
C ARG A 258 49.23 -17.86 -93.68
N LEU A 259 48.89 -16.65 -93.23
CA LEU A 259 49.19 -15.39 -93.92
C LEU A 259 50.48 -14.73 -93.39
N ASP A 260 50.75 -14.81 -92.08
CA ASP A 260 51.96 -14.29 -91.44
C ASP A 260 52.46 -15.23 -90.34
N ALA A 261 53.61 -15.89 -90.60
CA ALA A 261 54.23 -16.84 -89.68
C ALA A 261 54.67 -16.22 -88.34
N ARG A 262 54.74 -14.89 -88.22
CA ARG A 262 55.04 -14.21 -86.94
C ARG A 262 53.92 -14.39 -85.91
N LEU A 263 52.73 -14.83 -86.32
CA LEU A 263 51.60 -15.10 -85.44
C LEU A 263 51.63 -16.49 -84.79
N THR A 264 52.44 -17.42 -85.31
CA THR A 264 52.54 -18.80 -84.78
C THR A 264 52.89 -18.85 -83.29
N PRO A 265 53.88 -18.08 -82.76
CA PRO A 265 54.19 -18.09 -81.33
C PRO A 265 53.03 -17.60 -80.44
N ILE A 266 52.18 -16.70 -80.95
CA ILE A 266 50.97 -16.24 -80.23
C ILE A 266 49.96 -17.37 -80.11
N GLY A 267 49.82 -18.20 -81.15
CA GLY A 267 48.94 -19.37 -81.14
C GLY A 267 49.42 -20.47 -80.20
N GLU A 268 50.73 -20.70 -80.14
CA GLU A 268 51.32 -21.61 -79.16
C GLU A 268 51.01 -21.17 -77.72
N LEU A 269 51.09 -19.86 -77.43
CA LEU A 269 50.73 -19.30 -76.12
C LEU A 269 49.23 -19.50 -75.80
N LEU A 270 48.33 -19.23 -76.74
CA LEU A 270 46.89 -19.45 -76.55
C LEU A 270 46.54 -20.93 -76.39
N ASN A 271 47.24 -21.83 -77.10
CA ASN A 271 47.04 -23.27 -77.00
C ASN A 271 47.52 -23.80 -75.64
N ALA A 272 48.66 -23.31 -75.16
CA ALA A 272 49.13 -23.61 -73.81
C ALA A 272 48.12 -23.11 -72.74
N ALA A 273 47.56 -21.91 -72.91
CA ALA A 273 46.53 -21.39 -72.00
C ALA A 273 45.26 -22.24 -72.00
N LEU A 274 44.80 -22.71 -73.17
CA LEU A 274 43.65 -23.60 -73.29
C LEU A 274 43.88 -24.92 -72.53
N ILE A 275 45.04 -25.54 -72.71
CA ILE A 275 45.42 -26.77 -71.99
C ILE A 275 45.39 -26.53 -70.48
N GLN A 276 46.00 -25.44 -70.01
CA GLN A 276 46.02 -25.10 -68.57
C GLN A 276 44.62 -24.86 -68.00
N VAL A 277 43.72 -24.23 -68.75
CA VAL A 277 42.31 -24.07 -68.35
C VAL A 277 41.61 -25.42 -68.24
N GLN A 278 41.81 -26.32 -69.20
CA GLN A 278 41.20 -27.65 -69.20
C GLN A 278 41.72 -28.53 -68.05
N GLU A 279 43.02 -28.51 -67.77
CA GLU A 279 43.63 -29.22 -66.64
C GLU A 279 43.11 -28.68 -65.30
N ALA A 280 43.09 -27.35 -65.12
CA ALA A 280 42.57 -26.72 -63.91
C ALA A 280 41.09 -27.06 -63.68
N SER A 281 40.27 -27.07 -64.75
CA SER A 281 38.87 -27.53 -64.67
C SER A 281 38.76 -29.00 -64.25
N GLY A 282 39.62 -29.88 -64.78
CA GLY A 282 39.65 -31.30 -64.41
C GLY A 282 39.96 -31.51 -62.93
N GLU A 283 41.00 -30.85 -62.43
CA GLU A 283 41.39 -30.85 -61.01
C GLU A 283 40.29 -30.28 -60.12
N LEU A 284 39.70 -29.14 -60.50
CA LEU A 284 38.61 -28.52 -59.75
C LEU A 284 37.36 -29.41 -59.69
N ARG A 285 37.04 -30.12 -60.78
CA ARG A 285 35.92 -31.09 -60.80
C ARG A 285 36.18 -32.24 -59.84
N GLY A 286 37.38 -32.82 -59.86
CA GLY A 286 37.77 -33.88 -58.93
C GLY A 286 37.68 -33.42 -57.47
N TYR A 287 38.14 -32.20 -57.19
CA TYR A 287 38.04 -31.58 -55.87
C TYR A 287 36.58 -31.41 -55.40
N VAL A 288 35.70 -30.83 -56.24
CA VAL A 288 34.28 -30.63 -55.91
C VAL A 288 33.56 -31.95 -55.69
N GLN A 289 33.82 -32.96 -56.51
CA GLN A 289 33.19 -34.29 -56.37
C GLN A 289 33.66 -35.06 -55.12
N ALA A 290 34.87 -34.76 -54.62
CA ALA A 290 35.39 -35.37 -53.40
C ALA A 290 34.84 -34.72 -52.12
N LEU A 291 34.23 -33.52 -52.21
CA LEU A 291 33.58 -32.88 -51.07
C LEU A 291 32.23 -33.56 -50.81
N ASP A 292 32.13 -34.23 -49.66
CA ASP A 292 30.89 -34.81 -49.18
C ASP A 292 30.10 -33.74 -48.41
N LEU A 293 28.89 -33.43 -48.90
CA LEU A 293 27.96 -32.49 -48.26
C LEU A 293 26.58 -33.13 -48.24
N ASP A 294 25.97 -33.15 -47.06
CA ASP A 294 24.56 -33.45 -46.86
C ASP A 294 23.79 -32.14 -46.62
N PRO A 295 23.09 -31.59 -47.64
CA PRO A 295 22.34 -30.34 -47.51
C PRO A 295 21.16 -30.46 -46.54
N ASP A 296 20.54 -31.63 -46.46
CA ASP A 296 19.39 -31.86 -45.57
C ASP A 296 19.86 -31.85 -44.10
N HIS A 297 21.05 -32.39 -43.83
CA HIS A 297 21.68 -32.30 -42.51
C HIS A 297 22.02 -30.86 -42.11
N LEU A 298 22.61 -30.05 -43.01
CA LEU A 298 22.88 -28.63 -42.74
C LEU A 298 21.59 -27.87 -42.40
N ALA A 299 20.52 -28.07 -43.19
CA ALA A 299 19.22 -27.46 -42.92
C ALA A 299 18.65 -27.87 -41.55
N GLY A 300 18.82 -29.14 -41.16
CA GLY A 300 18.43 -29.64 -39.83
C GLY A 300 19.19 -28.97 -38.69
N VAL A 301 20.51 -28.81 -38.82
CA VAL A 301 21.37 -28.11 -37.84
C VAL A 301 20.95 -26.64 -37.71
N GLU A 302 20.71 -25.95 -38.82
CA GLU A 302 20.28 -24.56 -38.82
C GLU A 302 18.90 -24.35 -38.19
N GLN A 303 17.95 -25.25 -38.45
CA GLN A 303 16.63 -25.23 -37.82
C GLN A 303 16.73 -25.44 -36.31
N ARG A 304 17.56 -26.38 -35.85
CA ARG A 304 17.81 -26.67 -34.44
C ARG A 304 18.41 -25.47 -33.71
N LEU A 305 19.46 -24.87 -34.28
CA LEU A 305 20.10 -23.65 -33.75
C LEU A 305 19.11 -22.47 -33.70
N THR A 306 18.32 -22.30 -34.76
CA THR A 306 17.31 -21.23 -34.82
C THR A 306 16.26 -21.38 -33.72
N ALA A 307 15.73 -22.58 -33.52
CA ALA A 307 14.76 -22.87 -32.45
C ALA A 307 15.34 -22.57 -31.07
N ALA A 308 16.60 -22.99 -30.82
CA ALA A 308 17.28 -22.71 -29.55
C ALA A 308 17.48 -21.20 -29.33
N HIS A 309 17.97 -20.45 -30.31
CA HIS A 309 18.16 -19.00 -30.18
C HIS A 309 16.85 -18.23 -30.02
N GLN A 310 15.76 -18.66 -30.68
CA GLN A 310 14.45 -18.03 -30.50
C GLN A 310 13.95 -18.18 -29.06
N LEU A 311 14.08 -19.37 -28.48
CA LEU A 311 13.71 -19.62 -27.08
C LEU A 311 14.63 -18.86 -26.12
N ALA A 312 15.94 -18.85 -26.38
CA ALA A 312 16.93 -18.11 -25.61
C ALA A 312 16.63 -16.59 -25.58
N ARG A 313 16.24 -16.01 -26.72
CA ARG A 313 15.79 -14.60 -26.82
C ARG A 313 14.56 -14.31 -25.97
N LYS A 314 13.60 -15.24 -25.89
CA LYS A 314 12.41 -15.11 -25.03
C LYS A 314 12.80 -14.97 -23.55
N HIS A 315 13.87 -15.66 -23.15
CA HIS A 315 14.40 -15.64 -21.79
C HIS A 315 15.59 -14.67 -21.58
N ARG A 316 16.01 -13.94 -22.62
CA ARG A 316 17.12 -12.96 -22.60
C ARG A 316 18.45 -13.54 -22.11
N LEU A 317 18.77 -14.73 -22.56
CA LEU A 317 19.98 -15.47 -22.19
C LEU A 317 20.61 -16.09 -23.43
N ASP A 318 21.82 -16.62 -23.30
CA ASP A 318 22.48 -17.35 -24.38
C ASP A 318 21.89 -18.75 -24.51
N ALA A 319 21.81 -19.27 -25.73
CA ALA A 319 21.16 -20.56 -25.98
C ALA A 319 21.78 -21.72 -25.19
N GLY A 320 23.08 -21.67 -24.92
CA GLY A 320 23.77 -22.65 -24.07
C GLY A 320 23.35 -22.65 -22.60
N GLU A 321 22.71 -21.58 -22.11
CA GLU A 321 22.26 -21.46 -20.71
C GLU A 321 20.84 -22.01 -20.48
N LEU A 322 20.12 -22.39 -21.55
CA LEU A 322 18.75 -22.92 -21.48
C LEU A 322 18.63 -24.17 -20.56
N PRO A 323 19.55 -25.15 -20.58
CA PRO A 323 19.45 -26.31 -19.69
C PRO A 323 19.56 -25.93 -18.21
N ALA A 324 20.45 -24.99 -17.88
CA ALA A 324 20.58 -24.47 -16.52
C ALA A 324 19.32 -23.70 -16.08
N LEU A 325 18.68 -22.96 -16.99
CA LEU A 325 17.39 -22.31 -16.72
C LEU A 325 16.29 -23.35 -16.43
N GLN A 326 16.23 -24.43 -17.22
CA GLN A 326 15.25 -25.50 -17.01
C GLN A 326 15.37 -26.09 -15.60
N ALA A 327 16.58 -26.49 -15.18
CA ALA A 327 16.82 -27.04 -13.84
C ALA A 327 16.40 -26.06 -12.71
N ARG A 328 16.63 -24.75 -12.91
CA ARG A 328 16.18 -23.72 -11.96
C ARG A 328 14.66 -23.63 -11.87
N PHE A 329 13.97 -23.67 -13.00
CA PHE A 329 12.50 -23.64 -13.01
C PHE A 329 11.88 -24.91 -12.42
N GLU A 330 12.48 -26.09 -12.63
CA GLU A 330 12.04 -27.34 -12.02
C GLU A 330 12.16 -27.28 -10.49
N ALA A 331 13.29 -26.82 -9.95
CA ALA A 331 13.48 -26.65 -8.51
C ALA A 331 12.53 -25.62 -7.89
N GLU A 332 12.28 -24.52 -8.62
CA GLU A 332 11.32 -23.49 -8.19
C GLU A 332 9.89 -24.06 -8.17
N LEU A 333 9.49 -24.81 -9.20
CA LEU A 333 8.18 -25.44 -9.28
C LEU A 333 7.92 -26.39 -8.10
N ASP A 334 8.87 -27.29 -7.82
CA ASP A 334 8.78 -28.26 -6.73
C ASP A 334 8.61 -27.58 -5.36
N THR A 335 9.32 -26.47 -5.14
CA THR A 335 9.21 -25.68 -3.91
C THR A 335 7.81 -25.07 -3.75
N LEU A 336 7.19 -24.62 -4.83
CA LEU A 336 5.90 -23.93 -4.80
C LEU A 336 4.70 -24.90 -4.72
N GLU A 337 4.79 -26.11 -5.26
CA GLU A 337 3.70 -27.09 -5.24
C GLU A 337 3.43 -27.70 -3.85
N HIS A 338 4.42 -27.70 -2.94
CA HIS A 338 4.34 -28.34 -1.62
C HIS A 338 3.74 -27.45 -0.50
N SER A 339 2.95 -26.42 -0.82
CA SER A 339 2.57 -25.36 0.14
C SER A 339 1.11 -25.33 0.65
N GLU A 340 0.26 -26.33 0.37
CA GLU A 340 -1.19 -26.19 0.63
C GLU A 340 -1.79 -27.12 1.70
N THR A 341 -2.16 -26.52 2.82
CA THR A 341 -3.03 -27.06 3.88
C THR A 341 -3.58 -25.96 4.80
N ARG A 342 -2.98 -24.76 4.79
CA ARG A 342 -3.22 -23.67 5.76
C ARG A 342 -4.43 -22.76 5.46
N LEU A 343 -4.98 -22.81 4.24
CA LEU A 343 -6.00 -21.84 3.79
C LEU A 343 -7.40 -22.17 4.29
N ASP A 344 -7.79 -23.44 4.27
CA ASP A 344 -9.11 -23.89 4.71
C ASP A 344 -9.32 -23.72 6.22
N ASP A 345 -8.29 -24.08 7.01
CA ASP A 345 -8.28 -23.87 8.45
C ASP A 345 -8.52 -22.39 8.81
N LEU A 346 -7.86 -21.49 8.07
CA LEU A 346 -7.96 -20.05 8.31
C LEU A 346 -9.32 -19.49 7.90
N GLN A 347 -9.93 -20.01 6.82
CA GLN A 347 -11.31 -19.65 6.46
C GLN A 347 -12.31 -20.08 7.53
N GLN A 348 -12.17 -21.28 8.07
CA GLN A 348 -13.03 -21.78 9.14
C GLN A 348 -12.85 -20.95 10.42
N ALA A 349 -11.62 -20.60 10.79
CA ALA A 349 -11.34 -19.74 11.93
C ALA A 349 -11.98 -18.35 11.80
N VAL A 350 -11.92 -17.73 10.61
CA VAL A 350 -12.59 -16.44 10.35
C VAL A 350 -14.10 -16.54 10.53
N LYS A 351 -14.71 -17.63 10.05
CA LYS A 351 -16.16 -17.85 10.18
C LYS A 351 -16.56 -17.99 11.65
N MET A 352 -15.83 -18.78 12.44
CA MET A 352 -16.08 -18.94 13.87
C MET A 352 -15.90 -17.63 14.65
N ALA A 353 -14.84 -16.88 14.37
CA ALA A 353 -14.61 -15.60 15.04
C ALA A 353 -15.70 -14.57 14.74
N ARG A 354 -16.26 -14.57 13.52
CA ARG A 354 -17.40 -13.72 13.16
C ARG A 354 -18.66 -14.09 13.96
N VAL A 355 -18.92 -15.38 14.15
CA VAL A 355 -20.07 -15.85 14.95
C VAL A 355 -19.94 -15.38 16.39
N GLY A 356 -18.77 -15.55 17.02
CA GLY A 356 -18.55 -15.08 18.40
C GLY A 356 -18.69 -13.57 18.57
N TYR A 357 -18.20 -12.78 17.60
CA TYR A 357 -18.47 -11.34 17.58
C TYR A 357 -19.96 -11.03 17.48
N GLN A 358 -20.69 -11.72 16.59
CA GLN A 358 -22.11 -11.46 16.37
C GLN A 358 -22.94 -11.78 17.62
N GLU A 359 -22.69 -12.91 18.28
CA GLU A 359 -23.40 -13.32 19.50
C GLU A 359 -23.21 -12.33 20.65
N SER A 360 -21.96 -11.96 20.93
CA SER A 360 -21.63 -10.99 21.98
C SER A 360 -22.18 -9.58 21.66
N ALA A 361 -22.15 -9.17 20.39
CA ALA A 361 -22.69 -7.89 19.98
C ALA A 361 -24.22 -7.84 20.05
N ASP A 362 -24.93 -8.91 19.65
CA ASP A 362 -26.38 -8.99 19.78
C ASP A 362 -26.82 -8.97 21.26
N GLN A 363 -26.07 -9.62 22.14
CA GLN A 363 -26.28 -9.54 23.58
C GLN A 363 -26.11 -8.11 24.11
N LEU A 364 -25.09 -7.40 23.64
CA LEU A 364 -24.83 -6.00 24.01
C LEU A 364 -25.96 -5.08 23.52
N SER A 365 -26.41 -5.24 22.27
CA SER A 365 -27.53 -4.48 21.70
C SER A 365 -28.82 -4.68 22.49
N ALA A 366 -29.11 -5.90 22.93
CA ALA A 366 -30.29 -6.20 23.75
C ALA A 366 -30.24 -5.47 25.10
N ARG A 367 -29.09 -5.53 25.80
CA ARG A 367 -28.91 -4.82 27.09
C ARG A 367 -29.01 -3.32 26.93
N ARG A 368 -28.37 -2.75 25.91
CA ARG A 368 -28.44 -1.32 25.60
C ARG A 368 -29.87 -0.88 25.30
N THR A 369 -30.64 -1.68 24.55
CA THR A 369 -32.04 -1.35 24.23
C THR A 369 -32.90 -1.27 25.50
N THR A 370 -32.78 -2.22 26.42
CA THR A 370 -33.50 -2.20 27.69
C THR A 370 -33.08 -1.01 28.56
N ALA A 371 -31.78 -0.80 28.74
CA ALA A 371 -31.23 0.29 29.53
C ALA A 371 -31.58 1.67 28.97
N ALA A 372 -31.54 1.82 27.64
CA ALA A 372 -31.91 3.04 26.95
C ALA A 372 -33.36 3.42 27.23
N ARG A 373 -34.28 2.45 27.19
CA ARG A 373 -35.69 2.71 27.49
C ARG A 373 -35.89 3.15 28.94
N GLU A 374 -35.32 2.41 29.88
CA GLU A 374 -35.45 2.69 31.31
C GLU A 374 -34.85 4.05 31.70
N LEU A 375 -33.62 4.33 31.25
CA LEU A 375 -32.96 5.59 31.54
C LEU A 375 -33.67 6.76 30.85
N SER A 376 -34.22 6.54 29.65
CA SER A 376 -35.02 7.55 28.95
C SER A 376 -36.27 7.95 29.73
N GLU A 377 -36.98 6.97 30.30
CA GLU A 377 -38.16 7.19 31.15
C GLU A 377 -37.78 7.98 32.42
N ARG A 378 -36.71 7.57 33.11
CA ARG A 378 -36.23 8.23 34.34
C ARG A 378 -35.79 9.68 34.09
N VAL A 379 -35.02 9.92 33.03
CA VAL A 379 -34.59 11.28 32.66
C VAL A 379 -35.80 12.13 32.29
N SER A 380 -36.77 11.59 31.56
CA SER A 380 -38.00 12.32 31.23
C SER A 380 -38.81 12.71 32.47
N GLN A 381 -38.86 11.85 33.50
CA GLN A 381 -39.49 12.17 34.79
C GLN A 381 -38.73 13.29 35.52
N ALA A 382 -37.40 13.21 35.59
CA ALA A 382 -36.57 14.23 36.22
C ALA A 382 -36.69 15.60 35.52
N LEU A 383 -36.81 15.64 34.18
CA LEU A 383 -37.05 16.87 33.43
C LEU A 383 -38.37 17.55 33.84
N ALA A 384 -39.42 16.76 34.13
CA ALA A 384 -40.70 17.31 34.57
C ALA A 384 -40.57 17.97 35.96
N GLU A 385 -39.80 17.39 36.88
CA GLU A 385 -39.53 17.94 38.21
C GLU A 385 -38.69 19.23 38.15
N LEU A 386 -37.79 19.33 37.16
CA LEU A 386 -36.94 20.50 36.90
C LEU A 386 -37.65 21.63 36.15
N GLY A 387 -38.99 21.64 36.12
CA GLY A 387 -39.78 22.73 35.55
C GLY A 387 -39.94 22.67 34.03
N MET A 388 -39.69 21.52 33.39
CA MET A 388 -40.00 21.27 31.98
C MET A 388 -41.18 20.28 31.83
N PRO A 389 -42.42 20.67 32.22
CA PRO A 389 -43.57 19.77 32.14
C PRO A 389 -43.88 19.40 30.68
N GLY A 390 -43.75 18.10 30.37
CA GLY A 390 -43.91 17.56 29.02
C GLY A 390 -42.61 17.41 28.22
N GLY A 391 -41.46 17.70 28.85
CA GLY A 391 -40.15 17.34 28.34
C GLY A 391 -40.04 15.82 28.13
N ARG A 392 -39.49 15.41 26.99
CA ARG A 392 -39.22 14.00 26.67
C ARG A 392 -37.77 13.85 26.30
N PHE A 393 -37.14 12.82 26.83
CA PHE A 393 -35.79 12.41 26.50
C PHE A 393 -35.82 10.96 25.99
N ALA A 394 -35.05 10.68 24.94
CA ALA A 394 -34.94 9.35 24.36
C ALA A 394 -33.50 9.08 23.92
N MET A 395 -32.99 7.92 24.29
CA MET A 395 -31.74 7.38 23.76
C MET A 395 -32.07 6.49 22.55
N ILE A 396 -31.66 6.93 21.36
CA ILE A 396 -31.92 6.23 20.10
C ILE A 396 -30.69 5.39 19.74
N LEU A 397 -30.93 4.11 19.45
CA LEU A 397 -29.92 3.18 18.96
C LEU A 397 -30.10 3.02 17.45
N GLU A 398 -29.15 3.50 16.66
CA GLU A 398 -29.17 3.35 15.21
C GLU A 398 -28.19 2.25 14.79
N ARG A 399 -28.68 1.26 14.04
CA ARG A 399 -27.85 0.15 13.56
C ARG A 399 -26.84 0.65 12.53
N LEU A 400 -25.59 0.23 12.71
CA LEU A 400 -24.50 0.52 11.79
C LEU A 400 -24.46 -0.50 10.65
N ASP A 401 -24.12 -0.03 9.45
CA ASP A 401 -23.90 -0.90 8.28
C ASP A 401 -22.71 -1.83 8.45
N LYS A 402 -21.70 -1.38 9.21
CA LYS A 402 -20.45 -2.09 9.45
C LYS A 402 -20.26 -2.38 10.93
N PRO A 403 -19.89 -3.62 11.29
CA PRO A 403 -19.44 -3.96 12.64
C PRO A 403 -18.28 -3.09 13.13
N THR A 404 -18.30 -2.75 14.42
CA THR A 404 -17.29 -1.92 15.09
C THR A 404 -16.84 -2.59 16.38
N PRO A 405 -15.69 -2.20 16.97
CA PRO A 405 -15.31 -2.71 18.29
C PRO A 405 -16.30 -2.29 19.39
N GLY A 406 -17.12 -1.27 19.16
CA GLY A 406 -18.16 -0.81 20.09
C GLY A 406 -19.52 -1.48 19.92
N GLY A 407 -19.66 -2.44 19.00
CA GLY A 407 -20.90 -3.16 18.72
C GLY A 407 -21.53 -2.82 17.37
N LEU A 408 -22.85 -3.01 17.26
CA LEU A 408 -23.63 -2.93 16.03
C LEU A 408 -24.43 -1.64 15.88
N GLU A 409 -24.34 -0.72 16.84
CA GLU A 409 -25.12 0.51 16.86
C GLU A 409 -24.32 1.72 17.31
N THR A 410 -24.78 2.88 16.88
CA THR A 410 -24.45 4.18 17.45
C THR A 410 -25.57 4.61 18.39
N VAL A 411 -25.22 5.29 19.47
CA VAL A 411 -26.17 5.85 20.43
C VAL A 411 -26.29 7.35 20.19
N GLU A 412 -27.52 7.85 20.09
CA GLU A 412 -27.82 9.27 19.97
C GLU A 412 -28.85 9.70 21.01
N PHE A 413 -28.53 10.70 21.81
CA PHE A 413 -29.48 11.29 22.75
C PHE A 413 -30.34 12.35 22.06
N GLN A 414 -31.65 12.21 22.18
CA GLN A 414 -32.63 13.12 21.63
C GLN A 414 -33.55 13.66 22.73
N VAL A 415 -33.91 14.94 22.62
CA VAL A 415 -34.74 15.65 23.59
C VAL A 415 -35.82 16.46 22.88
N SER A 416 -36.95 16.65 23.57
CA SER A 416 -38.02 17.57 23.21
C SER A 416 -38.43 18.31 24.48
N ALA A 417 -38.27 19.64 24.51
CA ALA A 417 -38.53 20.45 25.70
C ALA A 417 -40.01 20.82 25.87
N ASN A 418 -40.80 20.78 24.79
CA ASN A 418 -42.19 21.21 24.77
C ASN A 418 -43.13 20.08 24.31
N PRO A 419 -44.30 19.91 24.94
CA PRO A 419 -45.32 18.98 24.48
C PRO A 419 -45.66 19.19 22.99
N GLY A 420 -45.63 18.12 22.20
CA GLY A 420 -46.01 18.15 20.77
C GLY A 420 -44.89 18.43 19.77
N GLN A 421 -43.68 18.79 20.23
CA GLN A 421 -42.51 18.89 19.35
C GLN A 421 -41.83 17.52 19.16
N PRO A 422 -41.32 17.20 17.95
CA PRO A 422 -40.60 15.95 17.72
C PRO A 422 -39.29 15.92 18.50
N LEU A 423 -38.86 14.72 18.89
CA LEU A 423 -37.52 14.50 19.44
C LEU A 423 -36.46 14.94 18.41
N ARG A 424 -35.46 15.67 18.89
CA ARG A 424 -34.33 16.13 18.07
C ARG A 424 -33.03 15.84 18.80
N PRO A 425 -31.91 15.66 18.07
CA PRO A 425 -30.60 15.47 18.68
C PRO A 425 -30.30 16.57 19.71
N LEU A 426 -29.77 16.18 20.87
CA LEU A 426 -29.47 17.10 21.97
C LEU A 426 -28.65 18.31 21.50
N ALA A 427 -27.68 18.08 20.61
CA ALA A 427 -26.82 19.11 20.01
C ALA A 427 -27.56 20.21 19.24
N LYS A 428 -28.78 19.93 18.78
CA LYS A 428 -29.61 20.87 18.01
C LYS A 428 -30.66 21.60 18.85
N VAL A 429 -30.84 21.19 20.11
CA VAL A 429 -31.88 21.72 21.00
C VAL A 429 -31.29 22.47 22.20
N ALA A 430 -30.09 22.09 22.65
CA ALA A 430 -29.37 22.75 23.73
C ALA A 430 -28.82 24.12 23.28
N SER A 431 -29.66 25.17 23.29
CA SER A 431 -29.24 26.52 22.86
C SER A 431 -29.37 27.62 23.91
N GLY A 432 -29.54 27.33 25.20
CA GLY A 432 -29.59 28.46 26.14
C GLY A 432 -29.68 28.23 27.65
N GLY A 433 -30.06 27.04 28.13
CA GLY A 433 -30.27 26.79 29.56
C GLY A 433 -30.40 25.31 29.91
#